data_AF-A0A395II88-F1
#
_entry.id   AF-A0A395II88-F1
#
_cell.length_a   1.000
_cell.length_b   1.000
_cell.length_c   1.000
_cell.angle_alpha   90.00
_cell.angle_beta   90.00
_cell.angle_gamma   90.00
#
_symmetry.space_group_name_H-M   'P 1'
#
loop_
_entity.id
_entity.type
_entity.pdbx_description
1 polymer ?
#
loop_
_entity_poly.entity_id
_entity_poly.type
_entity_poly.pdbx_seq_one_letter_code
_entity_poly.pdbx_strand_id
1 'polypeptide(L)'
;MKLARHIKGLAGVKFGPPAASLRKAVVTCVQSSALYGSEVWYGGRLKPSSAGGYNRNQLVSTRLGPLIEEVDRAIVLAARGVLPVWRTAPTASVLRDAGLPSGSTALEHARIRFTLQLKTLNPATR
;
A
#
# COMPACT_ATOMS: atom_id res chain seq x y z
N MET A 1 12.04 2.75 0.44
CA MET A 1 12.04 4.24 0.43
C MET A 1 12.83 4.93 -0.70
N LYS A 2 13.91 4.36 -1.24
CA LYS A 2 14.75 5.03 -2.27
C LYS A 2 13.96 5.46 -3.52
N LEU A 3 13.12 4.56 -4.08
CA LEU A 3 12.29 4.85 -5.26
C LEU A 3 11.35 6.05 -5.07
N ALA A 4 10.67 6.15 -3.93
CA ALA A 4 9.79 7.28 -3.63
C ALA A 4 10.55 8.61 -3.55
N ARG A 5 11.78 8.61 -3.00
CA ARG A 5 12.65 9.79 -2.99
C ARG A 5 13.12 10.16 -4.39
N HIS A 6 13.42 9.19 -5.24
CA HIS A 6 13.82 9.44 -6.63
C HIS A 6 12.69 10.09 -7.43
N ILE A 7 11.45 9.58 -7.30
CA ILE A 7 10.27 10.19 -7.93
C ILE A 7 10.09 11.63 -7.45
N LYS A 8 10.22 11.87 -6.14
CA LYS A 8 10.15 13.22 -5.58
C LYS A 8 11.26 14.13 -6.13
N GLY A 9 12.47 13.61 -6.35
CA GLY A 9 13.57 14.34 -6.98
C GLY A 9 13.28 14.70 -8.43
N LEU A 10 12.71 13.78 -9.21
CA LEU A 10 12.30 14.01 -10.60
C LEU A 10 11.23 15.11 -10.73
N ALA A 11 10.35 15.23 -9.74
CA ALA A 11 9.33 16.27 -9.71
C ALA A 11 9.84 17.64 -9.21
N GLY A 12 11.00 17.67 -8.55
CA GLY A 12 11.58 18.87 -7.95
C GLY A 12 12.29 19.82 -8.93
N VAL A 13 12.11 19.63 -10.24
CA VAL A 13 12.76 20.42 -11.30
C VAL A 13 11.79 21.43 -11.91
N LYS A 14 12.31 22.55 -12.46
CA LYS A 14 11.52 23.65 -13.03
C LYS A 14 10.51 23.20 -14.11
N PHE A 15 10.87 22.19 -14.89
CA PHE A 15 10.01 21.57 -15.91
C PHE A 15 9.94 20.06 -15.69
N GLY A 16 9.22 19.67 -14.63
CA GLY A 16 9.07 18.26 -14.26
C GLY A 16 8.18 17.48 -15.23
N PRO A 17 8.25 16.13 -15.19
CA PRO A 17 7.33 15.29 -15.94
C PRO A 17 5.88 15.57 -15.54
N PRO A 18 4.89 15.36 -16.44
CA PRO A 18 3.49 15.54 -16.11
C PRO A 18 3.07 14.60 -14.96
N ALA A 19 2.18 15.10 -14.09
CA ALA A 19 1.71 14.38 -12.89
C ALA A 19 1.14 12.99 -13.21
N ALA A 20 0.47 12.82 -14.36
CA ALA A 20 -0.04 11.53 -14.80
C ALA A 20 1.10 10.49 -15.02
N SER A 21 2.22 10.91 -15.59
CA SER A 21 3.39 10.04 -15.79
C SER A 21 4.06 9.69 -14.47
N LEU A 22 4.19 10.66 -13.56
CA LEU A 22 4.72 10.41 -12.22
C LEU A 22 3.82 9.45 -11.45
N ARG A 23 2.50 9.64 -11.49
CA ARG A 23 1.53 8.72 -10.89
C ARG A 23 1.68 7.31 -11.43
N LYS A 24 1.82 7.16 -12.75
CA LYS A 24 2.07 5.85 -13.38
C LYS A 24 3.35 5.22 -12.85
N ALA A 25 4.44 5.99 -12.75
CA ALA A 25 5.71 5.51 -12.18
C ALA A 25 5.59 5.12 -10.70
N VAL A 26 4.80 5.83 -9.90
CA VAL A 26 4.52 5.46 -8.50
C VAL A 26 3.81 4.10 -8.46
N VAL A 27 2.76 3.91 -9.26
CA VAL A 27 2.00 2.66 -9.31
C VAL A 27 2.90 1.49 -9.74
N THR A 28 3.66 1.65 -10.82
CA THR A 28 4.44 0.55 -11.39
C THR A 28 5.70 0.24 -10.60
N CYS A 29 6.36 1.24 -10.02
CA CYS A 29 7.66 1.06 -9.37
C CYS A 29 7.53 1.03 -7.85
N VAL A 30 6.90 2.05 -7.25
CA VAL A 30 6.82 2.18 -5.79
C VAL A 30 5.81 1.20 -5.22
N GLN A 31 4.58 1.16 -5.74
CA GLN A 31 3.56 0.25 -5.22
C GLN A 31 3.94 -1.21 -5.47
N SER A 32 4.40 -1.57 -6.68
CA SER A 32 4.89 -2.93 -6.94
C SER A 32 6.02 -3.34 -5.98
N SER A 33 6.98 -2.46 -5.72
CA SER A 33 8.09 -2.78 -4.80
C SER A 33 7.65 -2.83 -3.34
N ALA A 34 6.72 -1.96 -2.93
CA ALA A 34 6.25 -1.91 -1.54
C ALA A 34 5.29 -3.05 -1.20
N LEU A 35 4.54 -3.55 -2.19
CA LEU A 35 3.60 -4.66 -2.05
C LEU A 35 4.22 -6.01 -2.39
N TYR A 36 5.46 -6.04 -2.87
CA TYR A 36 6.17 -7.27 -3.16
C TYR A 36 6.27 -8.15 -1.90
N GLY A 37 5.84 -9.40 -2.01
CA GLY A 37 5.83 -10.35 -0.89
C GLY A 37 4.72 -10.10 0.14
N SER A 38 3.79 -9.17 -0.11
CA SER A 38 2.66 -8.91 0.81
C SER A 38 1.80 -10.16 1.04
N GLU A 39 1.72 -11.05 0.07
CA GLU A 39 1.06 -12.36 0.19
C GLU A 39 1.66 -13.27 1.27
N VAL A 40 2.93 -13.08 1.62
CA VAL A 40 3.64 -13.92 2.61
C VAL A 40 3.40 -13.42 4.04
N TRP A 41 3.47 -12.11 4.25
CA TRP A 41 3.47 -11.52 5.59
C TRP A 41 2.16 -10.79 5.95
N TYR A 42 1.33 -10.42 4.97
CA TYR A 42 0.10 -9.66 5.19
C TYR A 42 -1.15 -10.55 5.12
N GLY A 43 -1.51 -11.15 6.27
CA GLY A 43 -2.75 -11.93 6.44
C GLY A 43 -4.01 -11.10 6.71
N GLY A 44 -3.90 -9.77 6.71
CA GLY A 44 -4.93 -8.82 7.18
C GLY A 44 -4.59 -8.22 8.54
N ARG A 45 -5.31 -7.16 8.93
CA ARG A 45 -5.07 -6.45 10.21
C ARG A 45 -5.55 -7.23 11.44
N LEU A 46 -6.52 -8.13 11.25
CA LEU A 46 -7.12 -8.94 12.30
C LEU A 46 -6.97 -10.42 11.94
N LYS A 47 -6.69 -11.25 12.94
CA LYS A 47 -6.67 -12.71 12.84
C LYS A 47 -7.55 -13.33 13.93
N PRO A 48 -8.10 -14.54 13.73
CA PRO A 48 -8.75 -15.25 14.82
C PRO A 48 -7.75 -15.49 15.96
N SER A 49 -8.24 -15.36 17.19
CA SER A 49 -7.47 -15.64 18.39
C SER A 49 -7.00 -17.10 18.38
N SER A 50 -5.73 -17.32 18.72
CA SER A 50 -5.19 -18.65 18.98
C SER A 50 -5.55 -19.17 20.38
N ALA A 51 -6.18 -18.34 21.22
CA ALA A 51 -6.63 -18.75 22.54
C ALA A 51 -7.79 -19.75 22.42
N GLY A 52 -7.66 -20.89 23.11
CA GLY A 52 -8.74 -21.87 23.22
C GLY A 52 -9.92 -21.35 24.04
N GLY A 53 -11.08 -22.00 23.91
CA GLY A 53 -12.28 -21.70 24.70
C GLY A 53 -13.10 -20.53 24.16
N TYR A 54 -13.72 -19.76 25.06
CA TYR A 54 -14.68 -18.68 24.75
C TYR A 54 -14.15 -17.63 23.77
N ASN A 55 -12.83 -17.38 23.78
CA ASN A 55 -12.19 -16.36 22.95
C ASN A 55 -11.79 -16.85 21.54
N ARG A 56 -12.10 -18.09 21.15
CA ARG A 56 -11.67 -18.68 19.86
C ARG A 56 -12.18 -17.92 18.64
N ASN A 57 -13.36 -17.29 18.75
CA ASN A 57 -13.95 -16.50 17.66
C ASN A 57 -13.60 -15.00 17.75
N GLN A 58 -12.80 -14.59 18.74
CA GLN A 58 -12.40 -13.20 18.89
C GLN A 58 -11.35 -12.83 17.85
N LEU A 59 -11.57 -11.73 17.14
CA LEU A 59 -10.58 -11.15 16.22
C LEU A 59 -9.55 -10.35 17.01
N VAL A 60 -8.28 -10.73 16.89
CA VAL A 60 -7.15 -10.06 17.53
C VAL A 60 -6.24 -9.41 16.49
N SER A 61 -5.58 -8.32 16.88
CA SER A 61 -4.63 -7.62 16.01
C SER A 61 -3.47 -8.52 15.59
N THR A 62 -3.10 -8.47 14.32
CA THR A 62 -1.90 -9.15 13.80
C THR A 62 -0.60 -8.47 14.21
N ARG A 63 -0.67 -7.32 14.92
CA ARG A 63 0.47 -6.51 15.36
C ARG A 63 1.38 -6.05 14.20
N LEU A 64 0.85 -6.01 12.97
CA LEU A 64 1.55 -5.55 11.76
C LEU A 64 1.52 -4.01 11.58
N GLY A 65 1.07 -3.27 12.59
CA GLY A 65 0.94 -1.80 12.54
C GLY A 65 2.18 -1.10 12.00
N PRO A 66 3.38 -1.32 12.59
CA PRO A 66 4.61 -0.66 12.14
C PRO A 66 4.96 -0.94 10.67
N LEU A 67 4.67 -2.15 10.18
CA LEU A 67 4.98 -2.53 8.81
C LEU A 67 4.00 -1.90 7.80
N ILE A 68 2.71 -1.85 8.15
CA ILE A 68 1.70 -1.15 7.37
C ILE A 68 2.02 0.35 7.30
N GLU A 69 2.45 0.94 8.41
CA GLU A 69 2.87 2.34 8.45
C GLU A 69 4.08 2.60 7.55
N GLU A 70 5.03 1.67 7.47
CA GLU A 70 6.20 1.85 6.60
C GLU A 70 5.81 1.82 5.11
N VAL A 71 4.89 0.94 4.73
CA VAL A 71 4.29 0.93 3.37
C VAL A 71 3.55 2.24 3.10
N ASP A 72 2.73 2.71 4.06
CA ASP A 72 1.97 3.94 3.92
C ASP A 72 2.89 5.16 3.77
N ARG A 73 3.94 5.26 4.60
CA ARG A 73 4.97 6.31 4.48
C ARG A 73 5.60 6.34 3.08
N ALA A 74 5.85 5.16 2.48
CA ALA A 74 6.47 5.08 1.16
C ALA A 74 5.53 5.63 0.07
N ILE A 75 4.26 5.26 0.14
CA ILE A 75 3.23 5.71 -0.80
C ILE A 75 2.95 7.21 -0.62
N VAL A 76 2.83 7.70 0.61
CA VAL A 76 2.60 9.12 0.89
C VAL A 76 3.77 9.98 0.43
N LEU A 77 5.01 9.53 0.64
CA LEU A 77 6.20 10.21 0.14
C LEU A 77 6.18 10.30 -1.39
N ALA A 78 5.79 9.22 -2.05
CA ALA A 78 5.68 9.17 -3.50
C ALA A 78 4.53 10.06 -4.02
N ALA A 79 3.38 10.06 -3.35
CA ALA A 79 2.21 10.89 -3.66
C ALA A 79 2.56 12.39 -3.60
N ARG A 80 3.32 12.81 -2.58
CA ARG A 80 3.86 14.18 -2.47
C ARG A 80 4.88 14.52 -3.56
N GLY A 81 5.44 13.54 -4.25
CA GLY A 81 6.25 13.75 -5.44
C GLY A 81 5.44 13.88 -6.72
N VAL A 82 4.20 13.37 -6.76
CA VAL A 82 3.33 13.47 -7.94
C VAL A 82 2.72 14.87 -8.08
N LEU A 83 2.42 15.51 -6.95
CA LEU A 83 1.72 16.79 -6.91
C LEU A 83 2.59 17.91 -6.32
N PRO A 84 2.42 19.16 -6.76
CA PRO A 84 3.02 20.32 -6.11
C PRO A 84 2.29 20.60 -4.78
N VAL A 85 2.71 19.91 -3.72
CA VAL A 85 2.02 19.91 -2.42
C VAL A 85 2.95 20.41 -1.30
N TRP A 86 2.41 21.28 -0.44
CA TRP A 86 3.09 21.74 0.76
C TRP A 86 3.36 20.60 1.75
N ARG A 87 4.46 20.71 2.51
CA ARG A 87 4.82 19.69 3.53
C ARG A 87 3.72 19.47 4.57
N THR A 88 2.97 20.51 4.89
CA THR A 88 1.88 20.51 5.90
C THR A 88 0.55 20.01 5.37
N ALA A 89 0.41 19.74 4.07
CA ALA A 89 -0.86 19.27 3.52
C ALA A 89 -1.31 17.94 4.17
N PRO A 90 -2.60 17.78 4.50
CA PRO A 90 -3.13 16.54 5.08
C PRO A 90 -2.88 15.33 4.19
N THR A 91 -2.42 14.21 4.75
CA THR A 91 -2.10 13.00 3.98
C THR A 91 -3.28 12.48 3.16
N ALA A 92 -4.50 12.54 3.71
CA ALA A 92 -5.70 12.07 3.03
C ALA A 92 -6.02 12.87 1.76
N SER A 93 -5.85 14.20 1.76
CA SER A 93 -6.06 15.01 0.57
C SER A 93 -4.98 14.73 -0.48
N VAL A 94 -3.72 14.59 -0.06
CA VAL A 94 -2.61 14.28 -0.98
C VAL A 94 -2.82 12.94 -1.69
N LEU A 95 -3.23 11.90 -0.98
CA LEU A 95 -3.50 10.59 -1.58
C LEU A 95 -4.69 10.64 -2.55
N ARG A 96 -5.75 11.35 -2.16
CA ARG A 96 -6.94 11.55 -3.00
C ARG A 96 -6.59 12.27 -4.30
N ASP A 97 -5.92 13.40 -4.20
CA ASP A 97 -5.57 14.25 -5.35
C ASP A 97 -4.54 13.57 -6.24
N ALA A 98 -3.62 12.79 -5.67
CA ALA A 98 -2.66 11.99 -6.44
C ALA A 98 -3.30 10.74 -7.06
N GLY A 99 -4.55 10.43 -6.72
CA GLY A 99 -5.26 9.24 -7.16
C GLY A 99 -4.55 7.94 -6.75
N LEU A 100 -3.99 7.91 -5.54
CA LEU A 100 -3.25 6.78 -4.96
C LEU A 100 -3.98 6.25 -3.71
N PRO A 101 -4.04 4.91 -3.53
CA PRO A 101 -4.60 4.34 -2.31
C PRO A 101 -3.63 4.52 -1.12
N SER A 102 -4.15 4.47 0.10
CA SER A 102 -3.29 4.33 1.29
C SER A 102 -2.58 2.97 1.32
N GLY A 103 -1.54 2.85 2.13
CA GLY A 103 -0.80 1.59 2.30
C GLY A 103 -1.68 0.44 2.77
N SER A 104 -2.59 0.69 3.72
CA SER A 104 -3.52 -0.33 4.21
C SER A 104 -4.50 -0.79 3.12
N THR A 105 -5.10 0.14 2.37
CA THR A 105 -6.03 -0.20 1.29
C THR A 105 -5.33 -0.95 0.16
N ALA A 106 -4.10 -0.55 -0.18
CA ALA A 106 -3.29 -1.23 -1.19
C ALA A 106 -2.97 -2.68 -0.78
N LEU A 107 -2.61 -2.90 0.48
CA LEU A 107 -2.31 -4.23 1.03
C LEU A 107 -3.55 -5.14 1.06
N GLU A 108 -4.71 -4.63 1.50
CA GLU A 108 -5.95 -5.43 1.46
C GLU A 108 -6.36 -5.78 0.02
N HIS A 109 -6.17 -4.85 -0.93
CA HIS A 109 -6.45 -5.13 -2.34
C HIS A 109 -5.50 -6.20 -2.92
N ALA A 110 -4.20 -6.14 -2.57
CA ALA A 110 -3.23 -7.16 -2.97
C ALA A 110 -3.60 -8.54 -2.39
N ARG A 111 -3.98 -8.59 -1.11
CA ARG A 111 -4.48 -9.80 -0.44
C ARG A 111 -5.70 -10.38 -1.16
N ILE A 112 -6.73 -9.57 -1.45
CA ILE A 112 -7.93 -10.04 -2.15
C ILE A 112 -7.57 -10.61 -3.52
N ARG A 113 -6.74 -9.91 -4.32
CA ARG A 113 -6.28 -10.40 -5.63
C ARG A 113 -5.58 -11.75 -5.52
N PHE A 114 -4.71 -11.91 -4.55
CA PHE A 114 -4.01 -13.18 -4.33
C PHE A 114 -4.97 -14.31 -3.95
N THR A 115 -5.93 -14.06 -3.06
CA THR A 115 -6.95 -15.07 -2.72
C THR A 115 -7.80 -15.48 -3.92
N LEU A 116 -8.15 -14.54 -4.79
CA LEU A 116 -8.89 -14.82 -6.02
C LEU A 116 -8.04 -15.68 -6.97
N GLN A 117 -6.78 -15.31 -7.17
CA GLN A 117 -5.85 -16.07 -8.01
C GLN A 117 -5.68 -17.51 -7.51
N LEU A 118 -5.54 -17.72 -6.19
CA LEU A 118 -5.48 -19.07 -5.61
C LEU A 118 -6.74 -19.88 -5.87
N LYS A 119 -7.94 -19.27 -5.77
CA LYS A 119 -9.21 -19.94 -6.08
C LYS A 119 -9.34 -20.29 -7.56
N THR A 120 -8.84 -19.45 -8.46
CA THR A 120 -8.84 -19.73 -9.90
C THR A 120 -7.87 -20.85 -10.26
N LEU A 121 -6.68 -20.89 -9.63
CA LEU A 121 -5.65 -21.90 -9.89
C LEU A 121 -5.98 -23.26 -9.28
N ASN A 122 -6.79 -23.31 -8.22
CA ASN A 122 -7.23 -24.54 -7.56
C ASN A 122 -8.70 -24.85 -7.88
N PRO A 123 -9.01 -25.46 -9.03
CA PRO A 123 -10.40 -25.78 -9.41
C PRO A 123 -11.06 -26.85 -8.51
N ALA A 124 -10.28 -27.57 -7.68
CA ALA A 124 -10.76 -28.66 -6.83
C ALA A 124 -11.45 -28.22 -5.52
N THR A 125 -11.44 -26.92 -5.19
CA THR A 125 -12.12 -26.36 -4.00
C THR A 125 -13.54 -25.87 -4.27
N ARG A 126 -14.22 -26.41 -5.30
CA ARG A 126 -15.55 -25.99 -5.73
C ARG A 126 -16.59 -27.07 -5.52
#